data_AF-A0A2G9R5D5-F1
#
_entry.id   AF-A0A2G9R5D5-F1
#
_cell.length_a   1.000
_cell.length_b   1.000
_cell.length_c   1.000
_cell.angle_alpha   90.00
_cell.angle_beta   90.00
_cell.angle_gamma   90.00
#
_symmetry.space_group_name_H-M   'P 1'
#
loop_
_entity.id
_entity.type
_entity.pdbx_description
1 polymer ?
#
loop_
_entity_poly.entity_id
_entity_poly.type
_entity_poly.pdbx_seq_one_letter_code
_entity_poly.pdbx_strand_id
1 'polypeptide(L)'
;MSIRSNRPVPSDVFQIQATLIYANTINTFRIKTGNENGDFFLRQTSGVSAMLIMIKQLTGPREYIVDLEMVTVNSLMNYRSSSILRLTLIVGPYSF
;
A
#
# COMPACT_ATOMS: atom_id res chain seq x y z
N MET A 1 -29.30 11.03 -10.15
CA MET A 1 -28.03 10.30 -10.00
C MET A 1 -27.01 10.92 -10.95
N SER A 2 -26.12 11.81 -10.50
CA SER A 2 -25.08 12.39 -11.37
C SER A 2 -23.74 11.73 -11.06
N ILE A 3 -23.43 10.67 -11.79
CA ILE A 3 -22.12 10.03 -11.75
C ILE A 3 -21.26 10.77 -12.77
N ARG A 4 -20.33 11.60 -12.29
CA ARG A 4 -19.27 12.17 -13.12
C ARG A 4 -17.95 11.55 -12.68
N SER A 5 -17.27 10.83 -13.56
CA SER A 5 -15.82 10.96 -13.65
C SER A 5 -15.29 10.44 -15.00
N ASN A 6 -15.53 11.18 -16.08
CA ASN A 6 -14.81 11.00 -17.35
C ASN A 6 -13.28 11.34 -17.25
N ARG A 7 -12.68 11.20 -16.07
CA ARG A 7 -11.26 11.23 -15.77
C ARG A 7 -10.86 9.82 -15.31
N PRO A 8 -9.80 9.22 -15.88
CA PRO A 8 -9.20 8.04 -15.29
C PRO A 8 -8.85 8.40 -13.84
N VAL A 9 -9.42 7.67 -12.89
CA VAL A 9 -9.18 7.92 -11.47
C VAL A 9 -7.66 7.92 -11.25
N PRO A 10 -7.03 9.00 -10.75
CA PRO A 10 -5.59 9.06 -10.55
C PRO A 10 -5.22 8.32 -9.26
N SER A 11 -5.75 7.10 -9.08
CA SER A 11 -5.61 6.31 -7.87
C SER A 11 -4.53 5.25 -7.97
N ASP A 12 -3.57 5.41 -8.89
CA ASP A 12 -2.43 4.49 -9.03
C ASP A 12 -1.50 4.51 -7.83
N VAL A 13 -1.63 5.47 -6.91
CA VAL A 13 -0.69 5.64 -5.79
C VAL A 13 -1.44 5.74 -4.46
N PHE A 14 -1.12 4.83 -3.55
CA PHE A 14 -1.54 4.87 -2.15
C PHE A 14 -0.35 5.25 -1.27
N GLN A 15 -0.44 6.39 -0.59
CA GLN A 15 0.58 6.80 0.37
C GLN A 15 0.32 6.15 1.73
N ILE A 16 1.40 5.65 2.33
CA ILE A 16 1.40 4.98 3.63
C ILE A 16 2.34 5.76 4.53
N GLN A 17 1.87 6.02 5.75
CA GLN A 17 2.61 6.76 6.76
C GLN A 17 2.65 5.93 8.05
N ALA A 18 3.86 5.71 8.56
CA ALA A 18 4.09 5.12 9.87
C ALA A 18 3.91 6.16 10.97
N THR A 19 3.33 5.73 12.09
CA THR A 19 3.34 6.46 13.35
C THR A 19 4.55 5.99 14.18
N LEU A 20 5.43 6.92 14.53
CA LEU A 20 6.59 6.62 15.37
C LEU A 20 6.20 6.63 16.85
N ILE A 21 6.47 5.53 17.54
CA ILE A 21 6.28 5.43 19.01
C ILE A 21 7.61 5.68 19.73
N TYR A 22 8.73 5.27 19.13
CA TYR A 22 10.07 5.41 19.68
C TYR A 22 11.00 6.12 18.70
N ALA A 23 11.95 6.91 19.22
CA ALA A 23 13.03 7.47 18.41
C ALA A 23 14.00 6.35 17.94
N ASN A 24 14.79 6.63 16.90
CA ASN A 24 15.82 5.73 16.36
C ASN A 24 15.30 4.35 15.90
N THR A 25 14.04 4.27 15.48
CA THR A 25 13.50 3.07 14.83
C THR A 25 13.79 3.06 13.34
N ILE A 26 14.10 1.88 12.80
CA ILE A 26 14.14 1.63 11.36
C ILE A 26 12.82 0.97 10.96
N ASN A 27 12.11 1.59 10.02
CA ASN A 27 10.90 1.01 9.43
C ASN A 27 11.19 0.51 8.02
N THR A 28 10.83 -0.75 7.78
CA THR A 28 10.89 -1.38 6.46
C THR A 28 9.47 -1.73 6.05
N PHE A 29 9.07 -1.26 4.86
CA PHE A 29 7.77 -1.56 4.28
C PHE A 29 7.93 -2.64 3.21
N ARG A 30 7.03 -3.61 3.17
CA ARG A 30 7.00 -4.64 2.13
C ARG A 30 5.58 -5.05 1.78
N ILE A 31 5.39 -5.55 0.57
CA ILE A 31 4.20 -6.29 0.22
C ILE A 31 4.34 -7.69 0.81
N LYS A 32 3.37 -8.10 1.63
CA LYS A 32 3.34 -9.40 2.29
C LYS A 32 2.66 -10.45 1.42
N THR A 33 1.49 -10.13 0.87
CA THR A 33 0.69 -11.01 0.00
C THR A 33 -0.18 -10.19 -0.96
N GLY A 34 -0.73 -10.81 -2.01
CA GLY A 34 -1.70 -10.16 -2.91
C GLY A 34 -1.08 -9.45 -4.11
N ASN A 35 0.17 -9.79 -4.46
CA ASN A 35 0.87 -9.21 -5.59
C ASN A 35 1.55 -10.28 -6.47
N GLU A 36 0.92 -11.43 -6.62
CA GLU A 36 1.45 -12.60 -7.32
C GLU A 36 1.68 -12.30 -8.81
N ASN A 37 0.86 -11.42 -9.41
CA ASN A 37 0.97 -11.00 -10.81
C ASN A 37 1.91 -9.81 -11.04
N GLY A 38 2.49 -9.26 -9.96
CA GLY A 38 3.27 -8.03 -10.01
C GLY A 38 2.45 -6.84 -10.51
N ASP A 39 1.22 -6.68 -10.04
CA ASP A 39 0.36 -5.55 -10.42
C ASP A 39 0.64 -4.31 -9.55
N PHE A 40 1.32 -4.51 -8.42
CA PHE A 40 1.71 -3.49 -7.46
C PHE A 40 3.22 -3.42 -7.27
N PHE A 41 3.72 -2.21 -6.99
CA PHE A 41 5.09 -1.92 -6.64
C PHE A 41 5.12 -1.05 -5.39
N LEU A 42 5.95 -1.41 -4.41
CA LEU A 42 6.08 -0.63 -3.18
C LEU A 42 7.39 0.14 -3.20
N ARG A 43 7.30 1.47 -3.15
CA ARG A 43 8.44 2.38 -3.09
C ARG A 43 8.53 3.00 -1.71
N GLN A 44 9.62 2.76 -0.99
CA GLN A 44 9.90 3.51 0.23
C GLN A 44 10.27 4.95 -0.12
N THR A 45 9.61 5.91 0.51
CA THR A 45 9.81 7.35 0.27
C THR A 45 10.58 8.02 1.40
N SER A 46 10.51 7.48 2.62
CA SER A 46 11.33 7.92 3.75
C SER A 46 11.46 6.80 4.79
N GLY A 47 12.14 7.07 5.91
CA GLY A 47 12.16 6.17 7.06
C GLY A 47 10.80 5.95 7.74
N VAL A 48 9.76 6.72 7.38
CA VAL A 48 8.41 6.62 7.95
C VAL A 48 7.30 6.59 6.89
N SER A 49 7.64 6.54 5.61
CA SER A 49 6.63 6.57 4.55
C SER A 49 6.99 5.69 3.37
N ALA A 50 5.95 5.16 2.73
CA ALA A 50 6.04 4.41 1.49
C ALA A 50 4.86 4.73 0.58
N MET A 51 5.01 4.41 -0.70
CA MET A 51 3.98 4.51 -1.72
C MET A 51 3.75 3.14 -2.34
N LEU A 52 2.51 2.65 -2.32
CA LEU A 52 2.09 1.52 -3.14
C LEU A 52 1.61 2.06 -4.48
N ILE A 53 2.23 1.61 -5.55
CA ILE A 53 2.02 2.07 -6.91
C ILE A 53 1.42 0.92 -7.72
N MET A 54 0.32 1.15 -8.43
CA MET A 54 -0.19 0.23 -9.44
C MET A 54 0.64 0.39 -10.70
N ILE A 55 1.28 -0.69 -11.15
CA ILE A 55 2.12 -0.67 -12.35
C ILE A 55 1.37 -1.11 -13.60
N LYS A 56 0.18 -1.69 -13.42
CA LYS A 56 -0.76 -2.02 -14.49
C LYS A 56 -2.13 -1.49 -14.12
N GLN A 57 -2.89 -1.11 -15.14
CA GLN A 57 -4.29 -0.79 -14.98
C GLN A 57 -5.04 -2.02 -14.48
N LEU A 58 -5.78 -1.90 -13.37
CA LEU A 58 -6.60 -3.00 -12.88
C LEU A 58 -7.81 -3.19 -13.79
N THR A 59 -8.15 -4.44 -14.10
CA THR A 59 -9.29 -4.82 -14.94
C THR A 59 -10.36 -5.50 -14.09
N GLY A 60 -11.61 -5.09 -14.30
CA GLY A 60 -12.76 -5.57 -13.53
C GLY A 60 -13.78 -6.33 -14.36
N PRO A 61 -14.85 -6.85 -13.73
CA PRO A 61 -15.16 -6.72 -12.30
C PRO A 61 -14.29 -7.67 -11.45
N ARG A 62 -13.47 -7.12 -10.54
CA ARG A 62 -12.54 -7.90 -9.71
C ARG A 62 -12.20 -7.18 -8.42
N GLU A 63 -11.99 -7.97 -7.36
CA GLU A 63 -11.44 -7.51 -6.08
C GLU A 63 -9.95 -7.88 -6.01
N TYR A 64 -9.13 -6.91 -5.61
CA TYR A 64 -7.71 -7.10 -5.33
C TYR A 64 -7.48 -6.87 -3.84
N ILE A 65 -6.90 -7.85 -3.17
CA ILE A 65 -6.58 -7.79 -1.74
C ILE A 65 -5.06 -7.83 -1.62
N VAL A 66 -4.47 -6.75 -1.12
CA VAL A 66 -3.02 -6.61 -0.93
C VAL A 66 -2.74 -6.41 0.55
N ASP A 67 -1.91 -7.27 1.14
CA ASP A 67 -1.43 -7.07 2.50
C ASP A 67 -0.05 -6.43 2.46
N LEU A 68 0.08 -5.32 3.17
CA LEU A 68 1.33 -4.61 3.36
C LEU A 68 1.80 -4.83 4.80
N GLU A 69 3.10 -4.94 4.97
CA GLU A 69 3.71 -5.10 6.27
C GLU A 69 4.76 -4.02 6.50
N MET A 70 4.65 -3.36 7.64
CA MET A 70 5.69 -2.50 8.18
C MET A 70 6.39 -3.26 9.31
N VAL A 71 7.68 -3.52 9.14
CA VAL A 71 8.54 -4.06 10.19
C VAL A 71 9.31 -2.91 10.82
N THR A 72 9.16 -2.75 12.13
CA THR A 72 9.86 -1.74 12.93
C THR A 72 10.91 -2.40 13.79
N VAL A 73 12.15 -1.92 13.73
CA VAL A 73 13.26 -2.39 14.57
C VAL A 73 13.88 -1.21 15.34
N ASN A 74 14.10 -1.39 16.63
CA ASN A 74 14.91 -0.48 17.45
C ASN A 74 15.98 -1.31 18.19
N SER A 75 17.22 -1.21 17.73
CA SER A 75 18.34 -2.00 18.25
C SER A 75 18.79 -1.59 19.65
N LEU A 76 18.60 -0.32 20.05
CA LEU A 76 18.98 0.15 21.38
C LEU A 76 18.11 -0.47 22.47
N MET A 77 16.83 -0.70 22.16
CA MET A 77 15.85 -1.29 23.08
C MET A 77 15.66 -2.79 22.86
N ASN A 78 16.36 -3.41 21.90
CA ASN A 78 16.08 -4.77 21.42
C ASN A 78 14.60 -5.00 21.07
N TYR A 79 13.94 -3.98 20.51
CA TYR A 79 12.52 -4.01 20.15
C TYR A 79 12.34 -4.32 18.66
N ARG A 80 11.42 -5.24 18.36
CA ARG A 80 10.99 -5.54 17.00
C ARG A 80 9.48 -5.73 16.98
N SER A 81 8.81 -5.09 16.04
CA SER A 81 7.37 -5.22 15.84
C SER A 81 7.02 -5.28 14.36
N SER A 82 5.83 -5.81 14.08
CA SER A 82 5.26 -5.87 12.73
C SER A 82 3.83 -5.35 12.77
N SER A 83 3.50 -4.47 11.84
CA SER A 83 2.15 -3.97 11.61
C SER A 83 1.68 -4.36 10.21
N ILE A 84 0.46 -4.87 10.09
CA ILE A 84 -0.12 -5.31 8.83
C ILE A 84 -1.27 -4.39 8.44
N LEU A 85 -1.26 -3.92 7.20
CA LEU A 85 -2.33 -3.15 6.58
C LEU A 85 -2.89 -3.96 5.41
N ARG A 86 -4.19 -4.27 5.44
CA ARG A 86 -4.89 -4.87 4.31
C ARG A 86 -5.56 -3.79 3.48
N LEU A 87 -5.17 -3.67 2.22
CA LEU A 87 -5.80 -2.82 1.23
C LEU A 87 -6.71 -3.67 0.33
N THR A 88 -7.98 -3.30 0.25
CA THR A 88 -8.96 -3.95 -0.63
C THR A 88 -9.39 -2.98 -1.72
N LEU A 89 -9.11 -3.32 -2.97
CA LEU A 89 -9.46 -2.52 -4.15
C LEU A 89 -10.57 -3.22 -4.92
N ILE A 90 -11.69 -2.53 -5.06
CA ILE A 90 -12.86 -3.05 -5.77
C ILE A 90 -12.93 -2.36 -7.12
N VAL A 91 -12.74 -3.13 -8.19
CA VAL A 91 -12.79 -2.63 -9.57
C VAL A 91 -14.12 -3.02 -10.18
N GLY A 92 -14.89 -2.02 -10.60
CA GLY A 92 -16.19 -2.23 -11.24
C GLY A 92 -16.10 -2.75 -12.68
N PRO A 93 -17.23 -3.20 -13.24
CA PRO A 93 -17.29 -3.71 -14.62
C PRO A 93 -17.19 -2.62 -15.70
N TYR A 94 -17.29 -1.34 -15.33
CA TYR A 94 -17.29 -0.21 -16.27
C TYR A 94 -16.29 0.86 -15.82
N SER A 95 -15.56 1.43 -16.79
CA SER A 95 -14.81 2.67 -16.60
C SER A 95 -15.79 3.83 -16.53
N PHE A 96 -16.06 4.33 -15.33
CA PHE A 96 -16.90 5.51 -15.10
C PHE A 96 -16.11 6.81 -15.21
#